data_AF-A0A9J7HPI8-F1
#
_entry.id   AF-A0A9J7HPI8-F1
#
_cell.length_a   1.000
_cell.length_b   1.000
_cell.length_c   1.000
_cell.angle_alpha   90.00
_cell.angle_beta   90.00
_cell.angle_gamma   90.00
#
_symmetry.space_group_name_H-M   'P 1'
#
loop_
_entity.id
_entity.type
_entity.pdbx_description
1 polymer ?
#
loop_
_entity_poly.entity_id
_entity_poly.type
_entity_poly.pdbx_seq_one_letter_code
_entity_poly.pdbx_strand_id
1 'polypeptide(L)'
;MSESPGHVQGSLAAVYESLQTSVLQLFTDPTQLSPGQAVLVAASALFVGAVVWTCCGGQRRTKVKLRAEFTPGKVYYHAPPPVKAIPCLTPFGMKLETYLRMADIPYEPMYGRSMGPKGKIPWIEYNGEAMGDSGFIMEFLNREKGVDLNQTLSDADKAVGRAFTKMVEENTYWYEGYQLQYCKLHVGTHIHVG
;
A
#
# COMPACT_ATOMS: atom_id res chain seq x y z
N MET A 1 29.44 39.89 37.62
CA MET A 1 30.12 38.58 37.57
C MET A 1 29.07 37.50 37.67
N SER A 2 28.94 36.69 36.62
CA SER A 2 27.92 35.66 36.42
C SER A 2 28.28 34.36 37.16
N GLU A 3 27.32 33.81 37.90
CA GLU A 3 27.38 32.45 38.46
C GLU A 3 27.29 31.40 37.34
N SER A 4 28.04 30.30 37.51
CA SER A 4 28.33 29.27 36.51
C SER A 4 27.33 28.10 36.58
N PRO A 5 26.75 27.63 35.45
CA PRO A 5 25.84 26.48 35.43
C PRO A 5 26.64 25.17 35.25
N GLY A 6 27.12 24.59 36.35
CA GLY A 6 28.01 23.42 36.32
C GLY A 6 27.42 22.09 36.83
N HIS A 7 26.10 21.95 37.01
CA HIS A 7 25.56 20.82 37.80
C HIS A 7 24.56 19.87 37.12
N VAL A 8 24.13 20.11 35.88
CA VAL A 8 23.08 19.28 35.24
C VAL A 8 23.64 18.26 34.24
N GLN A 9 24.85 18.48 33.71
CA GLN A 9 25.38 17.73 32.57
C GLN A 9 25.91 16.32 32.92
N GLY A 10 26.28 16.07 34.18
CA GLY A 10 26.78 14.76 34.63
C GLY A 10 25.70 13.70 34.81
N SER A 11 24.44 14.10 35.07
CA SER A 11 23.34 13.17 35.36
C SER A 11 22.87 12.42 34.11
N LEU A 12 22.74 13.11 32.98
CA LEU A 12 22.22 12.51 31.75
C LEU A 12 23.20 11.53 31.10
N ALA A 13 24.51 11.80 31.18
CA ALA A 13 25.54 10.90 30.67
C ALA A 13 25.57 9.59 31.48
N ALA A 14 25.45 9.67 32.81
CA ALA A 14 25.37 8.48 33.67
C ALA A 14 24.12 7.64 33.40
N VAL A 15 22.99 8.30 33.12
CA VAL A 15 21.74 7.61 32.73
C VAL A 15 21.88 6.92 31.37
N TYR A 16 22.56 7.55 30.42
CA TYR A 16 22.80 6.98 29.09
C TYR A 16 23.71 5.75 29.13
N GLU A 17 24.84 5.83 29.83
CA GLU A 17 25.76 4.70 30.04
C GLU A 17 25.08 3.55 30.79
N SER A 18 24.24 3.86 31.79
CA SER A 18 23.44 2.88 32.50
C SER A 18 22.40 2.19 31.60
N LEU A 19 21.74 2.95 30.71
CA LEU A 19 20.81 2.41 29.72
C LEU A 19 21.53 1.52 28.70
N GLN A 20 22.68 1.93 28.18
CA GLN A 20 23.46 1.13 27.24
C GLN A 20 23.91 -0.21 27.84
N THR A 21 24.41 -0.18 29.08
CA THR A 21 24.83 -1.38 29.80
C THR A 21 23.64 -2.33 30.04
N SER A 22 22.49 -1.77 30.41
CA SER A 22 21.26 -2.55 30.67
C SER A 22 20.71 -3.21 29.40
N VAL A 23 20.77 -2.53 28.25
CA VAL A 23 20.35 -3.09 26.96
C VAL A 23 21.28 -4.22 26.52
N LEU A 24 22.59 -4.05 26.68
CA LEU A 24 23.57 -5.08 26.34
C LEU A 24 23.44 -6.34 27.22
N GLN A 25 23.14 -6.17 28.51
CA GLN A 25 22.86 -7.26 29.44
C GLN A 25 21.57 -8.02 29.10
N LEU A 26 20.54 -7.33 28.60
CA LEU A 26 19.30 -7.95 28.14
C LEU A 26 19.52 -8.96 26.99
N PHE A 27 20.51 -8.71 26.12
CA PHE A 27 20.83 -9.60 25.00
C PHE A 27 21.75 -10.77 25.37
N THR A 28 22.42 -10.72 26.52
CA THR A 28 23.45 -11.71 26.90
C THR A 28 23.01 -12.66 28.02
N ASP A 29 22.19 -12.23 28.99
CA ASP A 29 21.57 -13.11 30.00
C ASP A 29 20.38 -12.42 30.73
N PRO A 30 19.12 -12.86 30.52
CA PRO A 30 17.93 -12.20 31.08
C PRO A 30 17.76 -12.41 32.60
N THR A 31 18.58 -13.26 33.24
CA THR A 31 18.43 -13.62 34.67
C THR A 31 19.07 -12.63 35.65
N GLN A 32 19.86 -11.67 35.16
CA GLN A 32 20.64 -10.70 35.99
C GLN A 32 20.01 -9.29 36.06
N LEU A 33 18.75 -9.12 35.67
CA LEU A 33 18.10 -7.82 35.65
C LEU A 33 17.55 -7.42 37.04
N SER A 34 17.90 -6.22 37.53
CA SER A 34 17.31 -5.71 38.77
C SER A 34 15.81 -5.43 38.61
N PRO A 35 14.99 -5.47 39.69
CA PRO A 35 13.54 -5.26 39.59
C PRO A 35 13.15 -3.94 38.92
N GLY A 36 13.94 -2.87 39.12
CA GLY A 36 13.71 -1.57 38.50
C GLY A 36 14.00 -1.54 37.00
N GLN A 37 15.03 -2.25 36.55
CA GLN A 37 15.38 -2.37 35.12
C GLN A 37 14.36 -3.21 34.36
N ALA A 38 13.80 -4.25 34.99
CA ALA A 38 12.75 -5.09 34.39
C ALA A 38 11.49 -4.29 34.05
N VAL A 39 11.08 -3.36 34.93
CA VAL A 39 9.92 -2.49 34.69
C VAL A 39 10.14 -1.55 33.50
N LEU A 40 11.34 -0.96 33.39
CA LEU A 40 11.69 -0.06 32.29
C LEU A 40 11.75 -0.78 30.93
N VAL A 41 12.30 -2.00 30.89
CA VAL A 41 12.34 -2.81 29.66
C VAL A 41 10.94 -3.25 29.26
N ALA A 42 10.11 -3.69 30.20
CA ALA A 42 8.72 -4.05 29.91
C ALA A 42 7.90 -2.84 29.40
N ALA A 43 8.07 -1.67 30.03
CA ALA A 43 7.39 -0.44 29.61
C ALA A 43 7.81 0.02 28.21
N SER A 44 9.11 -0.05 27.90
CA SER A 44 9.62 0.28 26.56
C SER A 44 9.18 -0.72 25.50
N ALA A 45 9.15 -2.03 25.80
CA ALA A 45 8.61 -3.04 24.89
C ALA A 45 7.11 -2.85 24.60
N LEU A 46 6.31 -2.51 25.62
CA LEU A 46 4.89 -2.19 25.44
C LEU A 46 4.68 -0.93 24.61
N PHE A 47 5.50 0.11 24.82
CA PHE A 47 5.44 1.34 24.03
C PHE A 47 5.78 1.07 22.56
N VAL A 48 6.86 0.33 22.30
CA VAL A 48 7.23 -0.07 20.92
C VAL A 48 6.12 -0.94 20.30
N GLY A 49 5.57 -1.90 21.05
CA GLY A 49 4.44 -2.71 20.61
C GLY A 49 3.20 -1.88 20.27
N ALA A 50 2.87 -0.87 21.09
CA ALA A 50 1.75 0.04 20.85
C ALA A 50 1.99 0.98 19.65
N VAL A 51 3.22 1.47 19.47
CA VAL A 51 3.60 2.29 18.31
C VAL A 51 3.55 1.46 17.03
N VAL A 52 4.12 0.25 17.02
CA VAL A 52 4.04 -0.67 15.87
C VAL A 52 2.59 -1.06 15.60
N TRP A 53 1.77 -1.31 16.61
CA TRP A 53 0.35 -1.58 16.43
C TRP A 53 -0.42 -0.37 15.85
N THR A 54 -0.08 0.84 16.27
CA THR A 54 -0.74 2.06 15.78
C THR A 54 -0.28 2.41 14.36
N CYS A 55 1.00 2.23 14.05
CA CYS A 55 1.58 2.51 12.73
C CYS A 55 1.30 1.40 11.71
N CYS A 56 1.21 0.13 12.13
CA CYS A 56 1.11 -1.02 11.23
C CYS A 56 -0.18 -1.85 11.43
N GLY A 57 -0.79 -1.84 12.62
CA GLY A 57 -2.00 -2.61 12.95
C GLY A 57 -3.31 -1.96 12.52
N GLY A 58 -3.26 -0.77 11.91
CA GLY A 58 -4.43 0.01 11.52
C GLY A 58 -4.97 -0.22 10.11
N GLN A 59 -4.51 -1.22 9.35
CA GLN A 59 -5.10 -1.50 8.04
C GLN A 59 -6.39 -2.32 8.23
N ARG A 60 -7.51 -1.66 8.55
CA ARG A 60 -8.85 -2.28 8.47
C ARG A 60 -9.05 -2.79 7.04
N ARG A 61 -8.82 -4.08 6.80
CA ARG A 61 -9.23 -4.77 5.56
C ARG A 61 -10.74 -4.60 5.45
N THR A 62 -11.18 -3.65 4.62
CA THR A 62 -12.59 -3.49 4.33
C THR A 62 -13.03 -4.77 3.61
N LYS A 63 -14.04 -5.46 4.14
CA LYS A 63 -14.57 -6.67 3.50
C LYS A 63 -15.20 -6.25 2.17
N VAL A 64 -14.49 -6.53 1.08
CA VAL A 64 -15.02 -6.38 -0.28
C VAL A 64 -16.03 -7.50 -0.52
N LYS A 65 -17.16 -7.19 -1.15
CA LYS A 65 -18.12 -8.20 -1.56
C LYS A 65 -17.57 -8.92 -2.79
N LEU A 66 -17.06 -10.13 -2.58
CA LEU A 66 -16.57 -11.03 -3.61
C LEU A 66 -17.71 -11.81 -4.27
N ARG A 67 -17.44 -12.38 -5.44
CA ARG A 67 -18.39 -13.26 -6.12
C ARG A 67 -18.50 -14.59 -5.38
N ALA A 68 -19.72 -15.12 -5.29
CA ALA A 68 -19.97 -16.44 -4.68
C ALA A 68 -19.46 -17.59 -5.55
N GLU A 69 -19.51 -17.41 -6.88
CA GLU A 69 -19.08 -18.37 -7.88
C GLU A 69 -18.04 -17.72 -8.79
N PHE A 70 -16.84 -18.27 -8.83
CA PHE A 70 -15.76 -17.79 -9.71
C PHE A 70 -15.19 -18.96 -10.52
N THR A 71 -14.74 -18.67 -11.74
CA THR A 71 -14.00 -19.64 -12.56
C THR A 71 -12.53 -19.64 -12.13
N PRO A 72 -11.97 -20.79 -11.72
CA PRO A 72 -10.56 -20.87 -11.33
C PRO A 72 -9.63 -20.37 -12.44
N GLY A 73 -8.68 -19.51 -12.08
CA GLY A 73 -7.68 -18.97 -13.00
C GLY A 73 -8.15 -17.82 -13.89
N LYS A 74 -9.42 -17.41 -13.84
CA LYS A 74 -9.94 -16.23 -14.54
C LYS A 74 -9.80 -14.98 -13.67
N VAL A 75 -9.41 -13.86 -14.28
CA VAL A 75 -9.31 -12.56 -13.60
C VAL A 75 -10.60 -11.78 -13.80
N TYR A 76 -11.27 -11.36 -12.73
CA TYR A 76 -12.39 -10.42 -12.81
C TYR A 76 -11.88 -9.01 -12.55
N TYR A 77 -11.99 -8.13 -13.54
CA TYR A 77 -11.44 -6.78 -13.51
C TYR A 77 -12.54 -5.76 -13.21
N HIS A 78 -12.51 -5.17 -12.03
CA HIS A 78 -13.50 -4.17 -11.59
C HIS A 78 -13.04 -2.75 -11.90
N ALA A 79 -13.79 -2.07 -12.77
CA ALA A 79 -13.48 -0.71 -13.21
C ALA A 79 -14.76 0.10 -13.56
N PRO A 80 -14.66 1.43 -13.68
CA PRO A 80 -15.70 2.24 -14.28
C PRO A 80 -16.08 1.77 -15.69
N PRO A 81 -17.32 2.00 -16.14
CA PRO A 81 -17.70 1.72 -17.51
C PRO A 81 -16.84 2.53 -18.50
N PRO A 82 -16.55 1.97 -19.68
CA PRO A 82 -15.83 2.66 -20.74
C PRO A 82 -16.64 3.85 -21.25
N VAL A 83 -15.95 4.85 -21.79
CA VAL A 83 -16.58 6.02 -22.41
C VAL A 83 -16.10 6.15 -23.85
N LYS A 84 -17.01 5.95 -24.81
CA LYS A 84 -16.74 6.05 -26.25
C LYS A 84 -15.47 5.29 -26.65
N ALA A 85 -14.40 5.99 -26.99
CA ALA A 85 -13.12 5.43 -27.46
C ALA A 85 -12.12 5.12 -26.32
N ILE A 86 -12.47 5.38 -25.06
CA ILE A 86 -11.57 5.23 -23.91
C ILE A 86 -12.03 4.02 -23.08
N PRO A 87 -11.15 3.02 -22.84
CA PRO A 87 -11.51 1.79 -22.15
C PRO A 87 -11.82 2.01 -20.65
N CYS A 88 -11.16 2.97 -20.00
CA CYS A 88 -11.45 3.37 -18.63
C CYS A 88 -11.11 4.85 -18.42
N LEU A 89 -11.92 5.57 -17.63
CA LEU A 89 -11.65 6.98 -17.32
C LEU A 89 -10.50 7.22 -16.34
N THR A 90 -10.02 6.18 -15.65
CA THR A 90 -8.94 6.29 -14.68
C THR A 90 -7.61 5.85 -15.31
N PRO A 91 -6.51 6.64 -15.23
CA PRO A 91 -5.20 6.21 -15.70
C PRO A 91 -4.75 4.87 -15.10
N PHE A 92 -5.05 4.59 -13.83
CA PHE A 92 -4.71 3.28 -13.24
C PHE A 92 -5.53 2.14 -13.85
N GLY A 93 -6.80 2.40 -14.17
CA GLY A 93 -7.67 1.45 -14.87
C GLY A 93 -7.15 1.13 -16.26
N MET A 94 -6.82 2.18 -17.03
CA MET A 94 -6.23 2.05 -18.36
C MET A 94 -4.92 1.27 -18.33
N LYS A 95 -4.03 1.59 -17.39
CA LYS A 95 -2.75 0.88 -17.21
C LYS A 95 -2.97 -0.61 -17.00
N LEU A 96 -3.82 -0.97 -16.04
CA LEU A 96 -4.07 -2.36 -15.71
C LEU A 96 -4.75 -3.12 -16.85
N GLU A 97 -5.76 -2.52 -17.49
CA GLU A 97 -6.45 -3.17 -18.61
C GLU A 97 -5.54 -3.36 -19.82
N THR A 98 -4.71 -2.35 -20.12
CA THR A 98 -3.70 -2.46 -21.18
C THR A 98 -2.70 -3.57 -20.87
N TYR A 99 -2.25 -3.67 -19.61
CA TYR A 99 -1.36 -4.73 -19.17
C TYR A 99 -1.95 -6.12 -19.38
N LEU A 100 -3.20 -6.34 -18.95
CA LEU A 100 -3.91 -7.61 -19.12
C LEU A 100 -4.00 -8.02 -20.58
N ARG A 101 -4.29 -7.07 -21.47
CA ARG A 101 -4.33 -7.31 -22.93
C ARG A 101 -2.95 -7.61 -23.52
N MET A 102 -1.92 -6.87 -23.13
CA MET A 102 -0.55 -7.08 -23.62
C MET A 102 0.06 -8.39 -23.13
N ALA A 103 -0.29 -8.82 -21.93
CA ALA A 103 0.15 -10.06 -21.31
C ALA A 103 -0.67 -11.29 -21.74
N ASP A 104 -1.67 -11.12 -22.62
CA ASP A 104 -2.62 -12.15 -23.06
C ASP A 104 -3.31 -12.88 -21.89
N ILE A 105 -3.59 -12.14 -20.81
CA ILE A 105 -4.24 -12.69 -19.61
C ILE A 105 -5.76 -12.60 -19.82
N PRO A 106 -6.48 -13.74 -19.80
CA PRO A 106 -7.93 -13.73 -19.96
C PRO A 106 -8.59 -13.06 -18.74
N TYR A 107 -9.34 -12.00 -18.99
CA TYR A 107 -10.06 -11.25 -17.96
C TYR A 107 -11.52 -11.00 -18.33
N GLU A 108 -12.38 -10.87 -17.32
CA GLU A 108 -13.78 -10.45 -17.45
C GLU A 108 -13.95 -9.03 -16.89
N PRO A 109 -14.29 -8.04 -17.72
CA PRO A 109 -14.53 -6.70 -17.23
C PRO A 109 -15.86 -6.63 -16.48
N MET A 110 -15.79 -6.20 -15.23
CA MET A 110 -16.91 -6.02 -14.32
C MET A 110 -17.12 -4.53 -14.08
N TYR A 111 -17.95 -3.92 -14.93
CA TYR A 111 -18.19 -2.48 -14.85
C TYR A 111 -19.07 -2.11 -13.65
N GLY A 112 -18.63 -1.14 -12.86
CA GLY A 112 -19.40 -0.66 -11.72
C GLY A 112 -18.66 0.35 -10.85
N ARG A 113 -19.29 0.70 -9.73
CA ARG A 113 -18.71 1.59 -8.70
C ARG A 113 -18.28 0.82 -7.44
N SER A 114 -18.05 -0.49 -7.56
CA SER A 114 -17.59 -1.30 -6.44
C SER A 114 -16.17 -0.92 -6.07
N MET A 115 -15.95 -0.59 -4.80
CA MET A 115 -14.65 -0.17 -4.30
C MET A 115 -13.85 -1.39 -3.84
N GLY A 116 -12.57 -1.43 -4.23
CA GLY A 116 -11.67 -2.52 -3.85
C GLY A 116 -11.25 -2.47 -2.38
N PRO A 117 -10.35 -3.37 -1.96
CA PRO A 117 -9.96 -3.54 -0.55
C PRO A 117 -9.23 -2.34 0.05
N LYS A 118 -8.72 -1.45 -0.81
CA LYS A 118 -8.09 -0.18 -0.44
C LYS A 118 -9.02 1.03 -0.61
N GLY A 119 -10.32 0.81 -0.85
CA GLY A 119 -11.28 1.88 -1.14
C GLY A 119 -11.00 2.61 -2.45
N LYS A 120 -10.37 1.94 -3.42
CA LYS A 120 -10.02 2.52 -4.73
C LYS A 120 -10.44 1.58 -5.87
N ILE A 121 -10.56 2.14 -7.05
CA ILE A 121 -10.71 1.46 -8.34
C ILE A 121 -9.51 1.85 -9.22
N PRO A 122 -9.01 1.00 -10.11
CA PRO A 122 -9.44 -0.38 -10.38
C PRO A 122 -8.99 -1.38 -9.30
N TRP A 123 -9.64 -2.55 -9.26
CA TRP A 123 -9.23 -3.72 -8.47
C TRP A 123 -9.61 -5.00 -9.20
N ILE A 124 -9.04 -6.14 -8.79
CA ILE A 124 -9.36 -7.45 -9.36
C ILE A 124 -9.84 -8.44 -8.31
N GLU A 125 -10.63 -9.40 -8.76
CA GLU A 125 -10.90 -10.65 -8.05
C GLU A 125 -10.22 -11.80 -8.80
N TYR A 126 -9.42 -12.58 -8.08
CA TYR A 126 -8.72 -13.74 -8.62
C TYR A 126 -8.76 -14.87 -7.60
N ASN A 127 -9.28 -16.04 -8.00
CA ASN A 127 -9.42 -17.22 -7.13
C ASN A 127 -10.07 -16.96 -5.76
N GLY A 128 -11.06 -16.06 -5.70
CA GLY A 128 -11.74 -15.69 -4.45
C GLY A 128 -10.96 -14.72 -3.56
N GLU A 129 -9.92 -14.07 -4.09
CA GLU A 129 -9.18 -13.01 -3.39
C GLU A 129 -9.35 -11.66 -4.09
N ALA A 130 -9.63 -10.61 -3.31
CA ALA A 130 -9.65 -9.23 -3.79
C ALA A 130 -8.26 -8.61 -3.68
N MET A 131 -7.76 -8.08 -4.80
CA MET A 131 -6.52 -7.32 -4.85
C MET A 131 -6.78 -5.94 -5.44
N GLY A 132 -6.33 -4.91 -4.75
CA GLY A 132 -6.38 -3.52 -5.22
C GLY A 132 -4.99 -2.96 -5.41
N ASP A 133 -4.89 -1.85 -6.15
CA ASP A 133 -3.66 -1.20 -6.64
C ASP A 133 -3.07 -1.85 -7.89
N SER A 134 -3.06 -1.10 -9.00
CA SER A 134 -2.64 -1.62 -10.31
C SER A 134 -1.21 -2.15 -10.32
N GLY A 135 -0.28 -1.55 -9.58
CA GLY A 135 1.12 -2.00 -9.53
C GLY A 135 1.26 -3.34 -8.84
N PHE A 136 0.66 -3.48 -7.64
CA PHE A 136 0.67 -4.74 -6.91
C PHE A 136 -0.08 -5.86 -7.63
N ILE A 137 -1.18 -5.52 -8.32
CA ILE A 137 -1.94 -6.49 -9.13
C ILE A 137 -1.06 -7.05 -10.25
N MET A 138 -0.36 -6.19 -10.99
CA MET A 138 0.54 -6.64 -12.06
C MET A 138 1.65 -7.53 -11.52
N GLU A 139 2.31 -7.15 -10.43
CA GLU A 139 3.36 -7.97 -9.81
C GLU A 139 2.84 -9.33 -9.34
N PHE A 140 1.65 -9.36 -8.75
CA PHE A 140 0.98 -10.60 -8.38
C PHE A 140 0.73 -11.50 -9.60
N LEU A 141 0.13 -10.95 -10.66
CA LEU A 141 -0.20 -11.70 -11.88
C LEU A 141 1.06 -12.21 -12.57
N ASN A 142 2.15 -11.46 -12.53
CA ASN A 142 3.43 -11.87 -13.11
C ASN A 142 3.98 -13.12 -12.44
N ARG A 143 3.95 -13.15 -11.10
CA ARG A 143 4.35 -14.31 -10.32
C ARG A 143 3.42 -15.50 -10.53
N GLU A 144 2.11 -15.26 -10.54
CA GLU A 144 1.08 -16.30 -10.61
C GLU A 144 0.96 -16.95 -11.99
N LYS A 145 1.07 -16.15 -13.06
CA LYS A 145 0.92 -16.60 -14.45
C LYS A 145 2.26 -16.81 -15.17
N GLY A 146 3.38 -16.46 -14.54
CA GLY A 146 4.71 -16.56 -15.13
C GLY A 146 4.92 -15.59 -16.30
N VAL A 147 4.26 -14.44 -16.29
CA VAL A 147 4.36 -13.43 -17.37
C VAL A 147 5.21 -12.26 -16.91
N ASP A 148 6.22 -11.87 -17.69
CA ASP A 148 6.96 -10.63 -17.47
C ASP A 148 7.22 -9.90 -18.79
N LEU A 149 6.45 -8.83 -19.03
CA LEU A 149 6.61 -7.98 -20.22
C LEU A 149 7.97 -7.26 -20.26
N ASN A 150 8.66 -7.13 -19.12
CA ASN A 150 9.94 -6.44 -19.02
C ASN A 150 11.13 -7.40 -19.00
N GLN A 151 10.93 -8.70 -19.25
CA GLN A 151 11.99 -9.71 -19.12
C GLN A 151 13.22 -9.43 -19.99
N THR A 152 13.03 -8.80 -21.15
CA THR A 152 14.10 -8.48 -22.12
C THR A 152 14.84 -7.19 -21.80
N LEU A 153 14.36 -6.40 -20.83
CA LEU A 153 14.97 -5.11 -20.48
C LEU A 153 16.16 -5.31 -19.53
N SER A 154 17.19 -4.48 -19.69
CA SER A 154 18.30 -4.43 -18.74
C SER A 154 17.85 -3.88 -17.38
N ASP A 155 18.63 -4.11 -16.32
CA ASP A 155 18.30 -3.58 -14.99
C ASP A 155 18.28 -2.05 -14.96
N ALA A 156 19.13 -1.42 -15.79
CA ALA A 156 19.13 0.04 -15.98
C ALA A 156 17.82 0.51 -16.63
N ASP A 157 17.38 -0.15 -17.71
CA ASP A 157 16.12 0.20 -18.40
C ASP A 157 14.91 -0.01 -17.50
N LYS A 158 14.91 -1.09 -16.71
CA LYS A 158 13.87 -1.34 -15.70
C LYS A 158 13.85 -0.23 -14.64
N ALA A 159 15.01 0.23 -14.18
CA ALA A 159 15.10 1.33 -13.22
C ALA A 159 14.57 2.64 -13.80
N VAL A 160 14.93 2.97 -15.05
CA VAL A 160 14.42 4.13 -15.77
C VAL A 160 12.91 4.03 -15.94
N GLY A 161 12.39 2.90 -16.43
CA GLY A 161 10.95 2.67 -16.59
C GLY A 161 10.17 2.79 -15.28
N ARG A 162 10.71 2.28 -14.16
CA ARG A 162 10.12 2.47 -12.83
C ARG A 162 10.10 3.93 -12.40
N ALA A 163 11.18 4.69 -12.65
CA ALA A 163 11.23 6.11 -12.32
C ALA A 163 10.18 6.90 -13.09
N PHE A 164 10.07 6.70 -14.41
CA PHE A 164 9.03 7.34 -15.23
C PHE A 164 7.62 6.97 -14.78
N THR A 165 7.39 5.68 -14.53
CA THR A 165 6.08 5.21 -14.03
C THR A 165 5.72 5.93 -12.75
N LYS A 166 6.63 6.03 -11.77
CA LYS A 166 6.36 6.70 -10.50
C LYS A 166 6.14 8.21 -10.63
N MET A 167 6.92 8.89 -11.46
CA MET A 167 6.71 10.32 -11.72
C MET A 167 5.33 10.59 -12.35
N VAL A 168 4.93 9.78 -13.32
CA VAL A 168 3.63 9.93 -13.99
C VAL A 168 2.48 9.58 -13.05
N GLU A 169 2.57 8.46 -12.32
CA GLU A 169 1.54 8.04 -11.36
C GLU A 169 1.31 9.10 -10.28
N GLU A 170 2.37 9.65 -9.69
CA GLU A 170 2.23 10.65 -8.63
C GLU A 170 1.63 11.96 -9.16
N ASN A 171 2.01 12.39 -10.36
CA ASN A 171 1.48 13.63 -10.95
C ASN A 171 0.02 13.48 -11.44
N THR A 172 -0.36 12.28 -11.91
CA THR A 172 -1.73 12.02 -12.40
C THR A 172 -2.70 11.63 -11.29
N TYR A 173 -2.20 11.15 -10.15
CA TYR A 173 -3.03 10.81 -8.99
C TYR A 173 -3.88 11.99 -8.51
N TRP A 174 -3.29 13.18 -8.45
CA TRP A 174 -4.00 14.39 -8.07
C TRP A 174 -5.10 14.76 -9.07
N TYR A 175 -4.84 14.58 -10.36
CA TYR A 175 -5.81 14.85 -11.42
C TYR A 175 -7.03 13.93 -11.36
N GLU A 176 -6.88 12.64 -11.03
CA GLU A 176 -8.01 11.73 -10.84
C GLU A 176 -8.99 12.23 -9.76
N GLY A 177 -8.46 12.75 -8.65
CA GLY A 177 -9.27 13.33 -7.58
C GLY A 177 -10.14 14.49 -8.07
N TYR A 178 -9.56 15.36 -8.89
CA TYR A 178 -10.29 16.46 -9.52
C TYR A 178 -11.31 15.94 -10.54
N GLN A 179 -10.92 15.05 -11.46
CA GLN A 179 -11.81 14.59 -12.53
C GLN A 179 -13.02 13.81 -12.02
N LEU A 180 -12.86 12.98 -11.00
CA LEU A 180 -14.00 12.29 -10.36
C LEU A 180 -14.95 13.27 -9.67
N GLN A 181 -14.42 14.34 -9.06
CA GLN A 181 -15.23 15.41 -8.49
C GLN A 181 -15.97 16.21 -9.58
N TYR A 182 -15.28 16.58 -10.66
CA TYR A 182 -15.89 17.29 -11.80
C TYR A 182 -16.97 16.46 -12.51
N CYS A 183 -16.74 15.16 -12.73
CA CYS A 183 -17.74 14.24 -13.30
C CYS A 183 -18.96 14.09 -12.39
N LYS A 184 -18.78 14.00 -11.06
CA LYS A 184 -19.92 14.00 -10.13
C LYS A 184 -20.75 15.29 -10.21
N LEU A 185 -20.09 16.44 -10.42
CA LEU A 185 -20.75 17.74 -10.52
C LEU A 185 -21.47 17.97 -11.86
N HIS A 186 -21.00 17.38 -12.97
CA HIS A 186 -21.55 17.66 -14.31
C HIS A 186 -22.33 16.49 -14.96
N VAL A 187 -22.14 15.24 -14.51
CA VAL A 187 -22.84 14.06 -15.06
C VAL A 187 -24.04 13.65 -14.20
N GLY A 188 -24.26 14.32 -13.05
CA GLY A 188 -25.45 14.13 -12.20
C GLY A 188 -26.78 14.56 -12.84
N THR A 189 -26.76 15.26 -13.97
CA THR A 189 -27.96 15.82 -14.63
C THR A 189 -28.43 15.08 -15.87
N HIS A 190 -27.70 14.07 -16.36
CA HIS A 190 -28.06 13.36 -17.60
C HIS A 190 -27.79 11.85 -17.54
N ILE A 191 -28.61 11.14 -16.79
CA ILE A 191 -28.89 9.72 -17.02
C ILE A 191 -30.37 9.45 -16.68
N HIS A 192 -31.27 10.04 -17.45
CA HIS A 192 -32.54 9.40 -17.76
C HIS A 192 -32.27 8.45 -18.91
N VAL A 193 -32.04 7.19 -18.56
CA VAL A 193 -32.14 6.08 -19.52
C VAL A 193 -33.64 5.79 -19.63
N GLY A 194 -34.19 5.93 -20.83
CA GLY A 194 -35.60 5.65 -21.13
C GLY A 194 -35.94 4.17 -21.02
#